data_AF-A0A803N1T7-F1
#
_entry.id   AF-A0A803N1T7-F1
#
_cell.length_a   1.000
_cell.length_b   1.000
_cell.length_c   1.000
_cell.angle_alpha   90.00
_cell.angle_beta   90.00
_cell.angle_gamma   90.00
#
_symmetry.space_group_name_H-M   'P 1'
#
loop_
_entity.id
_entity.type
_entity.pdbx_description
1 polymer ?
#
loop_
_entity_poly.entity_id
_entity_poly.type
_entity_poly.pdbx_seq_one_letter_code
_entity_poly.pdbx_strand_id
1 'polypeptide(L)'
;MPIELAYERGLKTWATWIKKNVDPNKTTVFFNGYSPVHRLRKHDQWCFNKTQPIRDDSFVSGFPKSMVDAVEGVIKGMSKPQVKYLNTTKLSEHRIDAHPSLYITKDEKNSNSYADCSHWCLPGVPDTWNR
;
A
#
# COMPACT_ATOMS: atom_id res chain seq x y z
N MET A 1 1.65 21.02 -9.58
CA MET A 1 1.37 19.73 -10.25
C MET A 1 0.65 18.86 -9.23
N PRO A 2 -0.54 18.30 -9.54
CA PRO A 2 -1.21 17.37 -8.62
C PRO A 2 -0.35 16.14 -8.34
N ILE A 3 -0.45 15.56 -7.14
CA ILE A 3 0.42 14.47 -6.67
C ILE A 3 0.24 13.21 -7.52
N GLU A 4 -0.99 12.92 -7.91
CA GLU A 4 -1.38 11.81 -8.78
C GLU A 4 -0.75 11.92 -10.17
N LEU A 5 -0.65 13.15 -10.71
CA LEU A 5 -0.02 13.38 -12.01
C LEU A 5 1.49 13.20 -11.94
N ALA A 6 2.12 13.64 -10.84
CA ALA A 6 3.55 13.42 -10.61
C ALA A 6 3.85 11.91 -10.46
N TYR A 7 3.00 11.20 -9.72
CA TYR A 7 3.11 9.76 -9.52
C TYR A 7 2.92 8.97 -10.82
N GLU A 8 1.90 9.28 -11.60
CA GLU A 8 1.65 8.66 -12.91
C GLU A 8 2.83 8.88 -13.87
N ARG A 9 3.43 10.08 -13.88
CA ARG A 9 4.64 10.35 -14.67
C ARG A 9 5.80 9.45 -14.25
N GLY A 10 6.05 9.30 -12.95
CA GLY A 10 7.07 8.39 -12.43
C GLY A 10 6.82 6.93 -12.84
N LEU A 11 5.57 6.46 -12.73
CA LEU A 11 5.16 5.13 -13.14
C LEU A 11 5.35 4.90 -14.65
N LYS A 12 5.04 5.89 -15.50
CA LYS A 12 5.28 5.79 -16.96
C LYS A 12 6.77 5.72 -17.30
N THR A 13 7.61 6.47 -16.59
CA THR A 13 9.08 6.37 -16.73
C THR A 13 9.57 4.97 -16.35
N TRP A 14 9.11 4.44 -15.22
CA TRP A 14 9.42 3.07 -14.79
C TRP A 14 8.94 2.02 -15.82
N ALA A 15 7.70 2.12 -16.30
CA ALA A 15 7.14 1.19 -17.28
C ALA A 15 7.94 1.20 -18.61
N THR A 16 8.37 2.39 -19.05
CA THR A 16 9.25 2.53 -20.22
C THR A 16 10.60 1.86 -19.99
N TRP A 17 11.17 2.01 -18.80
CA TRP A 17 12.42 1.35 -18.43
C TRP A 17 12.27 -0.17 -18.43
N ILE A 18 11.19 -0.72 -17.86
CA ILE A 18 10.90 -2.16 -17.87
C ILE A 18 10.83 -2.68 -19.30
N LYS A 19 10.06 -2.00 -20.16
CA LYS A 19 9.92 -2.38 -21.57
C LYS A 19 11.24 -2.44 -22.32
N LYS A 20 12.19 -1.55 -21.99
CA LYS A 20 13.49 -1.45 -22.68
C LYS A 20 14.55 -2.41 -22.13
N ASN A 21 14.50 -2.74 -20.84
CA ASN A 21 15.64 -3.36 -20.15
C ASN A 21 15.36 -4.76 -19.58
N VAL A 22 14.10 -5.20 -19.52
CA VAL A 22 13.75 -6.50 -18.92
C VAL A 22 13.41 -7.52 -19.99
N ASP A 23 14.13 -8.64 -19.97
CA ASP A 23 13.81 -9.83 -20.76
C ASP A 23 12.73 -10.66 -20.03
N PRO A 24 11.48 -10.72 -20.54
CA PRO A 24 10.39 -11.43 -19.87
C PRO A 24 10.58 -12.96 -19.85
N ASN A 25 11.49 -13.51 -20.66
CA ASN A 25 11.80 -14.95 -20.62
C ASN A 25 12.78 -15.32 -19.49
N LYS A 26 13.47 -14.32 -18.92
CA LYS A 26 14.45 -14.51 -17.84
C LYS A 26 14.00 -13.93 -16.51
N THR A 27 13.19 -12.87 -16.56
CA THR A 27 12.82 -12.09 -15.37
C THR A 27 11.32 -11.91 -15.30
N THR A 28 10.74 -12.31 -14.17
CA THR A 28 9.37 -11.93 -13.80
C THR A 28 9.41 -10.67 -12.95
N VAL A 29 8.68 -9.63 -13.36
CA VAL A 29 8.56 -8.40 -12.58
C VAL A 29 7.25 -8.43 -11.81
N PHE A 30 7.30 -8.04 -10.54
CA PHE A 30 6.12 -7.85 -9.70
C PHE A 30 6.00 -6.36 -9.37
N PHE A 31 4.76 -5.86 -9.33
CA PHE A 31 4.45 -4.55 -8.77
C PHE A 31 3.52 -4.76 -7.58
N ASN A 32 3.99 -4.41 -6.39
CA ASN A 32 3.16 -4.46 -5.19
C ASN A 32 2.21 -3.25 -5.18
N GLY A 33 0.94 -3.50 -4.87
CA GLY A 33 -0.06 -2.46 -4.68
C GLY A 33 0.31 -1.47 -3.58
N TYR A 34 -0.55 -0.48 -3.40
CA TYR A 34 -0.34 0.55 -2.41
C TYR A 34 -0.47 -0.02 -0.99
N SER A 35 0.51 0.25 -0.14
CA SER A 35 0.44 -0.05 1.29
C SER A 35 -0.31 1.06 2.02
N PRO A 36 -1.51 0.81 2.57
CA PRO A 36 -2.31 1.84 3.22
C PRO A 36 -1.70 2.33 4.54
N VAL A 37 -2.10 3.55 4.92
CA VAL A 37 -1.70 4.21 6.16
C VAL A 37 -2.95 4.53 6.98
N HIS A 38 -3.01 4.05 8.22
CA HIS A 38 -4.15 4.24 9.11
C HIS A 38 -3.89 5.34 10.15
N ARG A 39 -3.69 6.58 9.67
CA ARG A 39 -3.45 7.78 10.54
C ARG A 39 -4.60 8.76 10.59
N LEU A 40 -5.70 8.51 9.87
CA LEU A 40 -6.82 9.44 9.80
C LEU A 40 -7.73 9.22 11.01
N ARG A 41 -7.77 10.20 11.93
CA ARG A 41 -8.74 10.19 13.03
C ARG A 41 -10.18 10.29 12.54
N LYS A 42 -10.38 10.94 11.38
CA LYS A 42 -11.67 10.97 10.69
C LYS A 42 -12.02 9.56 10.21
N HIS A 43 -13.28 9.16 10.36
CA HIS A 43 -13.77 7.83 9.97
C HIS A 43 -13.14 6.65 10.75
N ASP A 44 -12.60 6.90 11.95
CA ASP A 44 -12.03 5.86 12.83
C ASP A 44 -10.86 5.06 12.21
N GLN A 45 -10.15 5.67 11.25
CA GLN A 45 -9.02 5.10 10.52
C GLN A 45 -7.68 5.34 11.21
N TRP A 46 -7.68 5.35 12.53
CA TRP A 46 -6.46 5.49 13.32
C TRP A 46 -6.13 4.15 13.97
N CYS A 47 -4.93 3.60 13.69
CA CYS A 47 -4.54 2.26 14.16
C CYS A 47 -4.35 2.14 15.68
N PHE A 48 -4.34 3.26 16.40
CA PHE A 48 -4.14 3.27 17.84
C PHE A 48 -5.23 2.47 18.56
N ASN A 49 -4.80 1.53 19.41
CA ASN A 49 -5.67 0.60 20.14
C ASN A 49 -6.58 -0.27 19.25
N LYS A 50 -6.27 -0.46 17.97
CA LYS A 50 -6.99 -1.39 17.10
C LYS A 50 -6.34 -2.77 17.18
N THR A 51 -7.15 -3.78 17.50
CA THR A 51 -6.70 -5.18 17.68
C THR A 51 -7.49 -6.17 16.82
N GLN A 52 -8.41 -5.66 15.98
CA GLN A 52 -9.23 -6.45 15.07
C GLN A 52 -9.26 -5.78 13.70
N PRO A 53 -9.29 -6.57 12.61
CA PRO A 53 -9.45 -6.01 11.28
C PRO A 53 -10.81 -5.33 11.15
N ILE A 54 -10.91 -4.38 10.22
CA ILE A 54 -12.18 -3.82 9.79
C ILE A 54 -12.95 -4.92 9.07
N ARG A 55 -14.16 -5.20 9.56
CA ARG A 55 -15.06 -6.24 8.99
C ARG A 55 -16.14 -5.66 8.09
N ASP A 56 -16.25 -4.34 8.03
CA ASP A 56 -17.22 -3.64 7.20
C ASP A 56 -16.68 -3.53 5.76
N ASP A 57 -17.25 -4.30 4.84
CA ASP A 57 -16.87 -4.28 3.43
C ASP A 57 -17.14 -2.92 2.75
N SER A 58 -18.07 -2.13 3.30
CA SER A 58 -18.37 -0.78 2.82
C SER A 58 -17.33 0.26 3.24
N PHE A 59 -16.31 -0.15 4.01
CA PHE A 59 -15.21 0.69 4.42
C PHE A 59 -14.49 1.32 3.22
N VAL A 60 -14.37 2.65 3.26
CA VAL A 60 -13.63 3.46 2.28
C VAL A 60 -12.44 4.08 2.97
N SER A 61 -11.23 3.63 2.59
CA SER A 61 -9.98 4.24 3.02
C SER A 61 -9.95 5.73 2.66
N GLY A 62 -9.48 6.58 3.58
CA GLY A 62 -9.33 8.01 3.33
C GLY A 62 -8.13 8.36 2.46
N PHE A 63 -7.42 7.35 1.93
CA PHE A 63 -6.36 7.54 0.96
C PHE A 63 -6.91 7.88 -0.45
N PRO A 64 -6.22 8.73 -1.25
CA PRO A 64 -6.71 9.09 -2.58
C PRO A 64 -6.72 7.89 -3.52
N LYS A 65 -7.92 7.43 -3.90
CA LYS A 65 -8.12 6.36 -4.89
C LYS A 65 -7.41 6.64 -6.22
N SER A 66 -7.26 7.92 -6.59
CA SER A 66 -6.53 8.35 -7.78
C SER A 66 -5.11 7.81 -7.88
N MET A 67 -4.43 7.57 -6.76
CA MET A 67 -3.08 6.99 -6.75
C MET A 67 -3.09 5.51 -7.11
N VAL A 68 -4.10 4.77 -6.66
CA VAL A 68 -4.32 3.35 -7.02
C VAL A 68 -4.72 3.27 -8.49
N ASP A 69 -5.65 4.12 -8.93
CA ASP A 69 -6.09 4.20 -10.33
C ASP A 69 -4.92 4.51 -11.28
N ALA A 70 -3.95 5.35 -10.85
CA ALA A 70 -2.75 5.63 -11.63
C ALA A 70 -1.87 4.39 -11.83
N VAL A 71 -1.65 3.59 -10.77
CA VAL A 71 -0.91 2.31 -10.86
C VAL A 71 -1.62 1.35 -11.80
N GLU A 72 -2.91 1.12 -11.58
CA GLU A 72 -3.69 0.18 -12.38
C GLU A 72 -3.78 0.62 -13.84
N GLY A 73 -3.92 1.92 -14.10
CA GLY A 73 -3.90 2.51 -15.42
C GLY A 73 -2.57 2.27 -16.15
N VAL A 74 -1.44 2.54 -15.51
CA VAL A 74 -0.11 2.30 -16.10
C VAL A 74 0.10 0.82 -16.37
N ILE A 75 -0.14 -0.05 -15.38
CA ILE A 75 0.07 -1.50 -15.52
C ILE A 75 -0.83 -2.09 -16.62
N LYS A 76 -2.11 -1.70 -16.68
CA LYS A 76 -3.04 -2.17 -17.73
C LYS A 76 -2.59 -1.77 -19.13
N GLY A 77 -1.90 -0.63 -19.26
CA GLY A 77 -1.30 -0.16 -20.51
C GLY A 77 -0.01 -0.88 -20.91
N MET A 78 0.61 -1.66 -20.02
CA MET A 78 1.78 -2.47 -20.35
C MET A 78 1.36 -3.72 -21.12
N SER A 79 2.01 -4.00 -22.24
CA SER A 79 1.77 -5.23 -23.01
C SER A 79 2.16 -6.46 -22.17
N LYS A 80 1.22 -7.40 -22.01
CA LYS A 80 1.44 -8.67 -21.28
C LYS A 80 2.59 -9.48 -21.90
N PRO A 81 3.42 -10.21 -21.11
CA PRO A 81 3.32 -10.46 -19.67
C PRO A 81 4.44 -9.77 -18.85
N GLN A 82 4.75 -8.50 -19.10
CA GLN A 82 5.93 -7.87 -18.49
C GLN A 82 5.85 -7.65 -16.97
N VAL A 83 4.65 -7.52 -16.38
CA VAL A 83 4.49 -7.21 -14.94
C VAL A 83 3.31 -7.97 -14.34
N LYS A 84 3.52 -8.62 -13.20
CA LYS A 84 2.49 -9.20 -12.34
C LYS A 84 2.10 -8.18 -11.26
N TYR A 85 0.85 -7.73 -11.29
CA TYR A 85 0.33 -6.82 -10.27
C TYR A 85 -0.16 -7.59 -9.05
N LEU A 86 0.39 -7.30 -7.88
CA LEU A 86 -0.08 -7.81 -6.60
C LEU A 86 -1.05 -6.78 -6.02
N ASN A 87 -2.34 -6.97 -6.27
CA ASN A 87 -3.38 -6.07 -5.75
C ASN A 87 -3.62 -6.32 -4.25
N THR A 88 -2.72 -5.83 -3.42
CA THR A 88 -2.70 -6.00 -1.96
C THR A 88 -3.41 -4.85 -1.23
N THR A 89 -3.75 -3.76 -1.92
CA THR A 89 -4.27 -2.53 -1.33
C THR A 89 -5.54 -2.76 -0.52
N LYS A 90 -6.63 -3.26 -1.15
CA LYS A 90 -7.94 -3.41 -0.48
C LYS A 90 -7.87 -4.40 0.68
N LEU A 91 -7.15 -5.51 0.55
CA LEU A 91 -6.90 -6.42 1.67
C LEU A 91 -6.25 -5.68 2.85
N SER A 92 -5.18 -4.94 2.58
CA SER A 92 -4.36 -4.27 3.59
C SER A 92 -5.13 -3.11 4.26
N GLU A 93 -6.07 -2.49 3.55
CA GLU A 93 -6.96 -1.45 4.11
C GLU A 93 -7.86 -1.96 5.23
N HIS A 94 -8.16 -3.26 5.25
CA HIS A 94 -8.94 -3.84 6.35
C HIS A 94 -8.07 -4.18 7.56
N ARG A 95 -6.74 -4.13 7.43
CA ARG A 95 -5.80 -4.62 8.44
C ARG A 95 -5.29 -3.53 9.37
N ILE A 96 -6.19 -2.64 9.79
CA ILE A 96 -5.88 -1.56 10.74
C ILE A 96 -5.23 -2.07 12.05
N ASP A 97 -5.50 -3.33 12.42
CA ASP A 97 -4.97 -4.05 13.58
C ASP A 97 -3.50 -4.46 13.48
N ALA A 98 -2.93 -4.48 12.28
CA ALA A 98 -1.64 -5.10 12.02
C ALA A 98 -0.45 -4.12 12.04
N HIS A 99 -0.70 -2.87 12.43
CA HIS A 99 0.34 -1.86 12.58
C HIS A 99 1.06 -1.97 13.93
N PRO A 100 2.37 -1.66 13.99
CA PRO A 100 3.12 -1.58 15.24
C PRO A 100 2.54 -0.57 16.23
N SER A 101 1.89 0.49 15.75
CA SER A 101 1.30 1.52 16.60
C SER A 101 2.36 2.10 17.54
N LEU A 102 2.23 1.91 18.86
CA LEU A 102 3.20 2.40 19.84
C LEU A 102 4.46 1.55 19.98
N TYR A 103 4.42 0.30 19.52
CA TYR A 103 5.45 -0.69 19.80
C TYR A 103 6.71 -0.53 18.92
N ILE A 104 6.91 0.65 18.30
CA ILE A 104 8.11 1.02 17.56
C ILE A 104 9.19 1.65 18.44
N THR A 105 8.84 2.23 19.59
CA THR A 105 9.78 2.86 20.52
C THR A 105 9.51 2.43 21.96
N LYS A 106 10.53 2.49 22.82
CA LYS A 106 10.39 2.18 24.27
C LYS A 106 9.73 3.31 25.07
N ASP A 107 9.41 4.44 24.44
CA ASP A 107 8.89 5.64 25.09
C ASP A 107 7.36 5.70 24.98
N GLU A 108 6.68 4.99 25.89
CA GLU A 108 5.22 4.92 25.96
C GLU A 108 4.55 6.24 26.37
N LYS A 109 5.33 7.23 26.84
CA LYS A 109 4.80 8.44 27.50
C LYS A 109 4.15 9.47 26.57
N ASN A 110 4.33 9.37 25.24
CA ASN A 110 3.73 10.29 24.27
C ASN A 110 2.77 9.61 23.28
N SER A 111 2.18 8.48 23.66
CA SER A 111 1.55 7.50 22.77
C SER A 111 0.62 8.02 21.66
N ASN A 112 -0.28 8.97 21.94
CA ASN A 112 -1.31 9.39 20.99
C ASN A 112 -0.83 10.15 19.73
N SER A 113 0.41 10.65 19.71
CA SER A 113 0.94 11.42 18.57
C SER A 113 2.00 10.67 17.76
N TYR A 114 2.47 9.52 18.28
CA TYR A 114 3.64 8.80 17.77
C TYR A 114 3.32 7.40 17.25
N ALA A 115 2.05 7.00 17.23
CA ALA A 115 1.64 5.70 16.71
C ALA A 115 2.06 5.54 15.23
N ASP A 116 2.88 4.53 14.96
CA ASP A 116 3.22 4.14 13.60
C ASP A 116 2.10 3.32 13.00
N CYS A 117 1.28 3.99 12.19
CA CYS A 117 0.22 3.37 11.42
C CYS A 117 0.56 3.27 9.92
N SER A 118 1.85 3.20 9.58
CA SER A 118 2.35 3.09 8.21
C SER A 118 3.13 1.81 7.95
N HIS A 119 3.92 1.36 8.93
CA HIS A 119 4.65 0.10 8.85
C HIS A 119 3.82 -1.06 9.39
N TRP A 120 4.26 -2.30 9.20
CA TRP A 120 3.53 -3.50 9.60
C TRP A 120 4.33 -4.31 10.62
N CYS A 121 3.63 -4.90 11.60
CA CYS A 121 4.22 -5.92 12.46
C CYS A 121 4.66 -7.14 11.63
N LEU A 122 5.67 -7.84 12.12
CA LEU A 122 6.07 -9.16 11.64
C LEU A 122 6.04 -10.16 12.82
N PRO A 123 5.44 -11.36 12.68
CA PRO A 123 4.65 -11.80 11.52
C PRO A 123 3.36 -10.97 11.33
N GLY A 124 2.86 -10.87 10.10
CA GLY A 124 1.72 -10.00 9.79
C GLY A 124 1.33 -9.87 8.31
N VAL A 125 0.81 -8.70 7.95
CA VAL A 125 0.29 -8.40 6.60
C VAL A 125 1.31 -8.65 5.48
N PRO A 126 2.61 -8.29 5.63
CA PRO A 126 3.62 -8.60 4.62
C PRO A 126 3.79 -10.10 4.35
N ASP A 127 3.48 -10.98 5.31
CA ASP A 127 3.54 -12.43 5.10
C ASP A 127 2.48 -12.87 4.08
N THR A 128 1.31 -12.23 4.08
CA THR A 128 0.25 -12.49 3.08
C THR A 128 0.62 -11.95 1.70
N TRP A 129 1.35 -10.82 1.63
CA TRP A 129 1.82 -10.27 0.36
C TRP A 129 2.86 -11.16 -0.34
N ASN A 130 3.61 -11.94 0.45
CA ASN A 130 4.70 -12.79 -0.02
C ASN A 130 4.29 -14.26 -0.26
N ARG A 131 2.99 -14.56 -0.27
CA ARG A 131 2.48 -15.90 -0.56
C ARG A 131 2.40 -16.20 -2.06
#